data_AF-A0AAJ0AWH4-F1
#
_entry.id   AF-A0AAJ0AWH4-F1
#
_cell.length_a   1.000
_cell.length_b   1.000
_cell.length_c   1.000
_cell.angle_alpha   90.00
_cell.angle_beta   90.00
_cell.angle_gamma   90.00
#
_symmetry.space_group_name_H-M   'P 1'
#
loop_
_entity.id
_entity.type
_entity.pdbx_description
1 polymer ?
#
loop_
_entity_poly.entity_id
_entity_poly.type
_entity_poly.pdbx_seq_one_letter_code
_entity_poly.pdbx_strand_id
1 'polypeptide(L)'
;IRGIIDGPNYQSIRDHLNLSTDQLKQTLFQLEYPQAYGQYTVHCTDGRHRVEAAKHLYGNQATWTVRLHFFPHEPKEHATETLYSDGEICRNAIIHFTQRRYTLSRGWERVLSNSKQKCLAALLGHTEIMDAVSLLLPFAGLWPGLQLGNWLKHLATRCDELIIMYWHHIHKIWNTILGGREDLKQLLDVTTVRKLQCRAPGASKADRTEIKRSMLDGSLFRHVTSPSDREMIRRNVLEVTTIIPSIESFHNNMIYISIGAKILKTHLSLGKTQLDTEPPYKNNKNPLFFADVNIRRGTLFKDCLACFNNHQRPIFQVTETEFQPYEGRVSPPLAYLELFVAALRNFYPTLSSDSPLRD
;
A
#
# COMPACT_ATOMS: atom_id res chain seq x y z
N ILE A 1 4.21 23.48 -16.24
CA ILE A 1 4.28 23.12 -14.79
C ILE A 1 3.31 21.96 -14.56
N ARG A 2 3.56 21.09 -13.59
CA ARG A 2 2.57 20.07 -13.19
C ARG A 2 1.82 20.51 -11.95
N GLY A 3 0.52 20.27 -11.97
CA GLY A 3 -0.39 20.68 -10.92
C GLY A 3 -1.31 19.54 -10.51
N ILE A 4 -1.35 19.24 -9.21
CA ILE A 4 -2.42 18.43 -8.64
C ILE A 4 -3.56 19.38 -8.30
N ILE A 5 -4.77 19.01 -8.71
CA ILE A 5 -5.98 19.77 -8.48
C ILE A 5 -7.01 18.90 -7.77
N ASP A 6 -7.74 19.50 -6.83
CA ASP A 6 -8.83 18.81 -6.16
C ASP A 6 -10.09 18.73 -7.03
N GLY A 7 -11.11 18.06 -6.50
CA GLY A 7 -12.37 17.79 -7.19
C GLY A 7 -13.13 19.03 -7.60
N PRO A 8 -13.43 19.91 -6.62
CA PRO A 8 -14.15 21.15 -6.85
C PRO A 8 -13.42 22.06 -7.85
N ASN A 9 -12.10 22.28 -7.70
CA ASN A 9 -11.37 23.14 -8.63
C ASN A 9 -11.32 22.52 -10.03
N TYR A 10 -11.20 21.19 -10.17
CA TYR A 10 -11.27 20.54 -11.49
C TYR A 10 -12.64 20.73 -12.15
N GLN A 11 -13.72 20.58 -11.39
CA GLN A 11 -15.07 20.78 -11.92
C GLN A 11 -15.27 22.24 -12.33
N SER A 12 -14.85 23.21 -11.51
CA SER A 12 -14.90 24.63 -11.87
C SER A 12 -14.05 24.98 -13.10
N ILE A 13 -12.89 24.34 -13.30
CA ILE A 13 -12.10 24.49 -14.54
C ILE A 13 -12.86 23.90 -15.73
N ARG A 14 -13.46 22.72 -15.58
CA ARG A 14 -14.25 22.10 -16.66
C ARG A 14 -15.44 22.94 -17.08
N ASP A 15 -16.18 23.45 -16.10
CA ASP A 15 -17.36 24.28 -16.34
C ASP A 15 -16.96 25.60 -16.99
N HIS A 16 -15.85 26.21 -16.55
CA HIS A 16 -15.31 27.44 -17.16
C HIS A 16 -14.84 27.22 -18.60
N LEU A 17 -14.13 26.13 -18.86
CA LEU A 17 -13.61 25.80 -20.19
C LEU A 17 -14.70 25.23 -21.12
N ASN A 18 -15.86 24.86 -20.57
CA ASN A 18 -16.92 24.12 -21.26
C ASN A 18 -16.40 22.85 -21.97
N LEU A 19 -15.47 22.12 -21.31
CA LEU A 19 -14.84 20.92 -21.85
C LEU A 19 -15.17 19.67 -21.01
N SER A 20 -15.40 18.56 -21.72
CA SER A 20 -15.47 17.25 -21.09
C SER A 20 -14.09 16.79 -20.59
N THR A 21 -14.07 15.81 -19.68
CA THR A 21 -12.80 15.21 -19.21
C THR A 21 -12.00 14.60 -20.37
N ASP A 22 -12.67 14.00 -21.34
CA ASP A 22 -12.01 13.35 -22.46
C ASP A 22 -11.50 14.37 -23.48
N GLN A 23 -12.21 15.48 -23.69
CA GLN A 23 -11.71 16.62 -24.46
C GLN A 23 -10.49 17.27 -23.79
N LEU A 24 -10.50 17.44 -22.46
CA LEU A 24 -9.32 17.91 -21.73
C LEU A 24 -8.14 16.94 -21.87
N LYS A 25 -8.36 15.62 -21.90
CA LYS A 25 -7.27 14.66 -22.18
C LYS A 25 -6.76 14.78 -23.62
N GLN A 26 -7.64 15.06 -24.59
CA GLN A 26 -7.26 15.24 -26.00
C GLN A 26 -6.31 16.42 -26.21
N THR A 27 -6.40 17.47 -25.40
CA THR A 27 -5.45 18.61 -25.42
C THR A 27 -3.98 18.17 -25.25
N LEU A 28 -3.72 17.07 -24.55
CA LEU A 28 -2.38 16.53 -24.37
C LEU A 28 -1.76 16.02 -25.67
N PHE A 29 -2.60 15.55 -26.60
CA PHE A 29 -2.18 14.99 -27.89
C PHE A 29 -2.21 16.06 -28.99
N GLN A 30 -3.19 16.97 -28.94
CA GLN A 30 -3.35 18.05 -29.92
C GLN A 30 -2.40 19.22 -29.67
N LEU A 31 -1.77 19.31 -28.48
CA LEU A 31 -0.90 20.41 -28.06
C LEU A 31 -1.59 21.78 -28.04
N GLU A 32 -2.92 21.81 -28.05
CA GLU A 32 -3.74 23.02 -27.88
C GLU A 32 -4.17 23.13 -26.41
N TYR A 33 -3.69 24.16 -25.71
CA TYR A 33 -3.91 24.32 -24.27
C TYR A 33 -4.93 25.42 -23.99
N PRO A 34 -6.18 25.09 -23.60
CA PRO A 34 -7.19 26.08 -23.28
C PRO A 34 -6.78 26.89 -22.04
N GLN A 35 -7.04 28.19 -22.08
CA GLN A 35 -6.75 29.10 -20.97
C GLN A 35 -7.96 29.19 -20.04
N ALA A 36 -7.75 28.87 -18.75
CA ALA A 36 -8.74 29.04 -17.71
C ALA A 36 -8.41 30.26 -16.85
N TYR A 37 -9.42 31.08 -16.55
CA TYR A 37 -9.27 32.31 -15.76
C TYR A 37 -10.11 32.21 -14.48
N GLY A 38 -9.43 32.26 -13.32
CA GLY A 38 -10.09 32.16 -12.01
C GLY A 38 -9.12 31.94 -10.86
N GLN A 39 -9.62 31.97 -9.62
CA GLN A 39 -8.87 31.57 -8.43
C GLN A 39 -8.93 30.06 -8.26
N TYR A 40 -8.06 29.34 -8.96
CA TYR A 40 -7.92 27.89 -8.80
C TYR A 40 -6.69 27.59 -7.95
N THR A 41 -6.86 26.75 -6.92
CA THR A 41 -5.71 26.27 -6.16
C THR A 41 -5.11 25.06 -6.89
N VAL A 42 -3.91 25.24 -7.42
CA VAL A 42 -3.15 24.19 -8.09
C VAL A 42 -1.89 23.90 -7.30
N HIS A 43 -1.75 22.69 -6.78
CA HIS A 43 -0.55 22.28 -6.07
C HIS A 43 0.55 21.93 -7.07
N CYS A 44 1.50 22.85 -7.27
CA CYS A 44 2.63 22.63 -8.17
C CYS A 44 3.55 21.53 -7.64
N THR A 45 3.66 20.44 -8.40
CA THR A 45 4.54 19.30 -8.10
C THR A 45 5.93 19.42 -8.71
N ASP A 46 6.11 20.33 -9.67
CA ASP A 46 7.43 20.71 -10.19
C ASP A 46 7.46 22.20 -10.55
N GLY A 47 8.65 22.73 -10.83
CA GLY A 47 8.79 24.05 -11.44
C GLY A 47 8.47 25.24 -10.53
N ARG A 48 8.42 25.09 -9.19
CA ARG A 48 8.21 26.21 -8.26
C ARG A 48 9.24 27.31 -8.45
N HIS A 49 10.51 26.96 -8.61
CA HIS A 49 11.59 27.90 -8.93
C HIS A 49 11.38 28.63 -10.27
N ARG A 50 10.73 27.98 -11.27
CA ARG A 50 10.37 28.63 -12.54
C ARG A 50 9.20 29.60 -12.34
N VAL A 51 8.21 29.24 -11.52
CA VAL A 51 7.11 30.12 -11.12
C VAL A 51 7.65 31.34 -10.37
N GLU A 52 8.52 31.14 -9.40
CA GLU A 52 9.15 32.21 -8.60
C GLU A 52 9.98 33.15 -9.48
N ALA A 53 10.84 32.60 -10.34
CA ALA A 53 11.68 33.39 -11.24
C ALA A 53 10.87 34.22 -12.24
N ALA A 54 9.77 33.67 -12.75
CA ALA A 54 8.92 34.40 -13.68
C ALA A 54 7.94 35.35 -12.99
N LYS A 55 7.56 35.13 -11.72
CA LYS A 55 6.93 36.19 -10.90
C LYS A 55 7.84 37.40 -10.76
N HIS A 56 9.15 37.18 -10.60
CA HIS A 56 10.15 38.26 -10.59
C HIS A 56 10.28 38.97 -11.94
N LEU A 57 10.17 38.26 -13.07
CA LEU A 57 10.35 38.83 -14.41
C LEU A 57 9.09 39.46 -15.02
N TYR A 58 7.91 38.88 -14.77
CA TYR A 58 6.65 39.22 -15.46
C TYR A 58 5.53 39.64 -14.49
N GLY A 59 5.83 39.75 -13.19
CA GLY A 59 4.84 40.08 -12.16
C GLY A 59 3.73 39.03 -12.03
N ASN A 60 2.55 39.46 -11.57
CA ASN A 60 1.39 38.57 -11.36
C ASN A 60 0.62 38.23 -12.65
N GLN A 61 1.06 38.67 -13.83
CA GLN A 61 0.36 38.47 -15.10
C GLN A 61 0.89 37.29 -15.94
N ALA A 62 1.77 36.46 -15.39
CA ALA A 62 2.33 35.32 -16.11
C ALA A 62 1.30 34.18 -16.30
N THR A 63 1.09 33.78 -17.56
CA THR A 63 0.27 32.62 -17.92
C THR A 63 1.12 31.35 -18.01
N TRP A 64 0.60 30.23 -17.52
CA TRP A 64 1.35 28.98 -17.48
C TRP A 64 0.55 27.79 -17.98
N THR A 65 1.16 26.99 -18.85
CA THR A 65 0.62 25.67 -19.17
C THR A 65 0.82 24.74 -17.98
N VAL A 66 -0.29 24.27 -17.42
CA VAL A 66 -0.30 23.31 -16.31
C VAL A 66 -0.83 21.97 -16.79
N ARG A 67 -0.05 20.90 -16.59
CA ARG A 67 -0.57 19.53 -16.71
C ARG A 67 -1.30 19.18 -15.42
N LEU A 68 -2.61 19.01 -15.52
CA LEU A 68 -3.48 18.68 -14.40
C LEU A 68 -3.52 17.17 -14.15
N HIS A 69 -3.39 16.79 -12.89
CA HIS A 69 -3.66 15.45 -12.40
C HIS A 69 -4.91 15.51 -11.51
N PHE A 70 -5.98 14.84 -11.94
CA PHE A 70 -7.29 14.81 -11.26
C PHE A 70 -7.67 13.38 -10.86
N PHE A 71 -8.16 13.22 -9.63
CA PHE A 71 -8.76 11.98 -9.15
C PHE A 71 -10.26 12.21 -8.91
N PRO A 72 -11.14 11.39 -9.52
CA PRO A 72 -12.58 11.57 -9.41
C PRO A 72 -13.03 11.50 -7.95
N HIS A 73 -13.89 12.44 -7.55
CA HIS A 73 -14.45 12.50 -6.20
C HIS A 73 -15.59 11.49 -5.98
N GLU A 74 -16.25 11.12 -7.06
CA GLU A 74 -17.35 10.18 -7.07
C GLU A 74 -17.03 9.01 -8.02
N PRO A 75 -17.43 7.79 -7.66
CA PRO A 75 -17.34 6.68 -8.59
C PRO A 75 -18.26 6.94 -9.79
N LYS A 76 -17.83 6.58 -11.00
CA LYS A 76 -18.72 6.59 -12.16
C LYS A 76 -19.71 5.44 -11.99
N GLU A 77 -20.95 5.75 -11.64
CA GLU A 77 -22.04 4.76 -11.62
C GLU A 77 -22.35 4.33 -13.08
N HIS A 78 -22.48 3.02 -13.32
CA HIS A 78 -22.87 2.39 -14.60
C HIS A 78 -21.80 2.23 -15.71
N ALA A 79 -20.52 2.09 -15.38
CA ALA A 79 -19.55 1.56 -16.36
C ALA A 79 -19.71 0.03 -16.50
N THR A 80 -20.00 -0.44 -17.70
CA THR A 80 -20.12 -1.87 -18.07
C THR A 80 -18.80 -2.64 -17.98
N GLU A 81 -17.68 -1.93 -17.85
CA GLU A 81 -16.35 -2.47 -17.59
C GLU A 81 -15.88 -2.02 -16.21
N THR A 82 -15.15 -2.89 -15.48
CA THR A 82 -14.56 -2.57 -14.18
C THR A 82 -13.50 -1.49 -14.33
N LEU A 83 -13.94 -0.22 -14.32
CA LEU A 83 -13.12 0.98 -14.53
C LEU A 83 -12.06 1.16 -13.44
N TYR A 84 -12.31 0.60 -12.25
CA TYR A 84 -11.45 0.72 -11.07
C TYR A 84 -11.11 -0.66 -10.53
N SER A 85 -9.87 -0.84 -10.10
CA SER A 85 -9.47 -1.99 -9.29
C SER A 85 -10.08 -1.93 -7.89
N ASP A 86 -10.18 -3.08 -7.22
CA ASP A 86 -10.62 -3.15 -5.81
C ASP A 86 -9.82 -2.21 -4.91
N GLY A 87 -8.52 -2.10 -5.17
CA GLY A 87 -7.63 -1.23 -4.43
C GLY A 87 -7.87 0.25 -4.65
N GLU A 88 -8.17 0.68 -5.87
CA GLU A 88 -8.53 2.07 -6.13
C GLU A 88 -9.86 2.44 -5.47
N ILE A 89 -10.84 1.53 -5.49
CA ILE A 89 -12.12 1.73 -4.81
C ILE A 89 -11.89 1.82 -3.29
N CYS A 90 -11.14 0.86 -2.73
CA CYS A 90 -10.81 0.81 -1.31
C CYS A 90 -10.05 2.07 -0.85
N ARG A 91 -9.04 2.50 -1.61
CA ARG A 91 -8.27 3.73 -1.36
C ARG A 91 -9.18 4.94 -1.24
N ASN A 92 -10.07 5.15 -2.22
CA ASN A 92 -10.95 6.31 -2.23
C ASN A 92 -11.96 6.25 -1.08
N ALA A 93 -12.54 5.08 -0.80
CA ALA A 93 -13.41 4.89 0.35
C ALA A 93 -12.70 5.30 1.66
N ILE A 94 -11.46 4.84 1.87
CA ILE A 94 -10.65 5.20 3.05
C ILE A 94 -10.34 6.71 3.10
N ILE A 95 -9.92 7.33 2.00
CA ILE A 95 -9.64 8.78 1.95
C ILE A 95 -10.88 9.57 2.37
N HIS A 96 -12.04 9.24 1.83
CA HIS A 96 -13.28 9.92 2.19
C HIS A 96 -13.72 9.64 3.62
N PHE A 97 -13.53 8.42 4.11
CA PHE A 97 -13.81 8.04 5.50
C PHE A 97 -12.97 8.86 6.48
N THR A 98 -11.65 8.93 6.28
CA THR A 98 -10.72 9.70 7.14
C THR A 98 -11.00 11.20 7.15
N GLN A 99 -11.51 11.73 6.03
CA GLN A 99 -11.94 13.13 5.91
C GLN A 99 -13.37 13.38 6.41
N ARG A 100 -14.01 12.41 7.05
CA ARG A 100 -15.41 12.48 7.54
C ARG A 100 -16.45 12.74 6.45
N ARG A 101 -16.12 12.43 5.19
CA ARG A 101 -17.01 12.51 4.02
C ARG A 101 -17.73 11.17 3.83
N TYR A 102 -18.53 10.78 4.83
CA TYR A 102 -19.10 9.43 4.93
C TYR A 102 -20.03 9.06 3.76
N THR A 103 -20.74 10.03 3.18
CA THR A 103 -21.60 9.81 2.00
C THR A 103 -20.78 9.36 0.80
N LEU A 104 -19.68 10.07 0.50
CA LEU A 104 -18.76 9.71 -0.58
C LEU A 104 -18.05 8.40 -0.29
N SER A 105 -17.58 8.19 0.94
CA SER A 105 -16.99 6.91 1.37
C SER A 105 -17.93 5.74 1.09
N ARG A 106 -19.21 5.88 1.45
CA ARG A 106 -20.24 4.86 1.22
C ARG A 106 -20.54 4.71 -0.27
N GLY A 107 -20.49 5.79 -1.06
CA GLY A 107 -20.61 5.73 -2.52
C GLY A 107 -19.55 4.82 -3.14
N TRP A 108 -18.28 5.00 -2.77
CA TRP A 108 -17.18 4.13 -3.19
C TRP A 108 -17.33 2.69 -2.69
N GLU A 109 -17.73 2.49 -1.43
CA GLU A 109 -17.97 1.16 -0.86
C GLU A 109 -19.04 0.38 -1.65
N ARG A 110 -20.12 1.04 -2.09
CA ARG A 110 -21.21 0.40 -2.85
C ARG A 110 -20.80 -0.16 -4.20
N VAL A 111 -19.68 0.29 -4.77
CA VAL A 111 -19.12 -0.26 -6.02
C VAL A 111 -18.58 -1.68 -5.80
N LEU A 112 -18.19 -2.01 -4.57
CA LEU A 112 -17.68 -3.33 -4.22
C LEU A 112 -18.81 -4.35 -4.10
N SER A 113 -18.50 -5.63 -4.38
CA SER A 113 -19.40 -6.73 -4.05
C SER A 113 -19.64 -6.84 -2.54
N ASN A 114 -20.77 -7.43 -2.12
CA ASN A 114 -21.11 -7.62 -0.71
C ASN A 114 -20.00 -8.33 0.09
N SER A 115 -19.27 -9.28 -0.51
CA SER A 115 -18.14 -9.95 0.15
C SER A 115 -16.95 -9.01 0.37
N LYS A 116 -16.64 -8.13 -0.59
CA LYS A 116 -15.56 -7.15 -0.51
C LYS A 116 -15.91 -5.99 0.42
N GLN A 117 -17.18 -5.59 0.49
CA GLN A 117 -17.66 -4.62 1.50
C GLN A 117 -17.40 -5.13 2.92
N LYS A 118 -17.69 -6.42 3.19
CA LYS A 118 -17.34 -7.05 4.48
C LYS A 118 -15.85 -7.02 4.77
N CYS A 119 -14.99 -7.24 3.76
CA CYS A 119 -13.54 -7.15 3.91
C CYS A 119 -13.09 -5.72 4.25
N LEU A 120 -13.64 -4.72 3.57
CA LEU A 120 -13.36 -3.31 3.83
C LEU A 120 -13.82 -2.89 5.24
N ALA A 121 -15.04 -3.27 5.63
CA ALA A 121 -15.56 -3.00 6.97
C ALA A 121 -14.71 -3.65 8.07
N ALA A 122 -14.23 -4.87 7.85
CA ALA A 122 -13.29 -5.52 8.76
C ALA A 122 -11.97 -4.74 8.86
N LEU A 123 -11.38 -4.33 7.73
CA LEU A 123 -10.15 -3.53 7.70
C LEU A 123 -10.31 -2.20 8.45
N LEU A 124 -11.39 -1.46 8.21
CA LEU A 124 -11.70 -0.21 8.89
C LEU A 124 -11.88 -0.38 10.41
N GLY A 125 -12.30 -1.56 10.86
CA GLY A 125 -12.45 -1.90 12.27
C GLY A 125 -11.13 -2.19 13.00
N HIS A 126 -10.02 -2.38 12.27
CA HIS A 126 -8.69 -2.64 12.84
C HIS A 126 -7.86 -1.37 12.87
N THR A 127 -7.96 -0.59 13.96
CA THR A 127 -7.35 0.75 14.05
C THR A 127 -5.86 0.77 13.78
N GLU A 128 -5.06 -0.09 14.43
CA GLU A 128 -3.60 -0.10 14.25
C GLU A 128 -3.17 -0.51 12.82
N ILE A 129 -3.88 -1.48 12.21
CA ILE A 129 -3.65 -1.86 10.82
C ILE A 129 -4.07 -0.71 9.89
N MET A 130 -5.20 -0.07 10.17
CA MET A 130 -5.72 1.05 9.39
C MET A 130 -4.78 2.25 9.44
N ASP A 131 -4.11 2.51 10.56
CA ASP A 131 -3.08 3.55 10.66
C ASP A 131 -1.91 3.25 9.71
N ALA A 132 -1.41 2.01 9.71
CA ALA A 132 -0.35 1.58 8.81
C ALA A 132 -0.77 1.62 7.33
N VAL A 133 -2.01 1.21 7.01
CA VAL A 133 -2.59 1.26 5.67
C VAL A 133 -2.74 2.72 5.19
N SER A 134 -3.13 3.62 6.09
CA SER A 134 -3.35 5.03 5.77
C SER A 134 -2.08 5.74 5.29
N LEU A 135 -0.90 5.30 5.74
CA LEU A 135 0.39 5.82 5.27
C LEU A 135 0.61 5.60 3.76
N LEU A 136 -0.05 4.61 3.16
CA LEU A 136 0.05 4.34 1.72
C LEU A 136 -0.97 5.08 0.86
N LEU A 137 -1.95 5.77 1.45
CA LEU A 137 -2.97 6.50 0.68
C LEU A 137 -2.34 7.48 -0.34
N PRO A 138 -1.25 8.21 -0.04
CA PRO A 138 -0.64 9.12 -1.02
C PRO A 138 -0.06 8.45 -2.27
N PHE A 139 0.25 7.15 -2.22
CA PHE A 139 0.96 6.41 -3.27
C PHE A 139 -0.02 5.69 -4.20
N ALA A 140 -0.69 6.44 -5.08
CA ALA A 140 -1.76 5.92 -5.93
C ALA A 140 -1.38 4.63 -6.69
N GLY A 141 -0.17 4.57 -7.27
CA GLY A 141 0.32 3.43 -8.05
C GLY A 141 0.46 2.11 -7.29
N LEU A 142 0.47 2.11 -5.95
CA LEU A 142 0.53 0.87 -5.16
C LEU A 142 -0.82 0.16 -5.05
N TRP A 143 -1.91 0.93 -5.03
CA TRP A 143 -3.24 0.44 -4.69
C TRP A 143 -3.82 -0.59 -5.65
N PRO A 144 -3.57 -0.56 -6.97
CA PRO A 144 -4.03 -1.62 -7.86
C PRO A 144 -3.54 -3.04 -7.51
N GLY A 145 -2.51 -3.17 -6.66
CA GLY A 145 -2.05 -4.47 -6.14
C GLY A 145 -2.87 -5.01 -4.96
N LEU A 146 -3.85 -4.27 -4.44
CA LEU A 146 -4.67 -4.69 -3.30
C LEU A 146 -5.66 -5.78 -3.71
N GLN A 147 -5.53 -6.96 -3.11
CA GLN A 147 -6.49 -8.04 -3.23
C GLN A 147 -7.48 -7.99 -2.06
N LEU A 148 -8.46 -7.09 -2.14
CA LEU A 148 -9.37 -6.80 -1.01
C LEU A 148 -10.07 -8.05 -0.48
N GLY A 149 -10.45 -8.99 -1.36
CA GLY A 149 -11.13 -10.23 -1.00
C GLY A 149 -10.34 -11.17 -0.07
N ASN A 150 -9.02 -11.00 0.05
CA ASN A 150 -8.17 -11.83 0.90
C ASN A 150 -8.04 -11.31 2.34
N TRP A 151 -8.50 -10.09 2.64
CA TRP A 151 -8.25 -9.46 3.95
C TRP A 151 -8.90 -10.17 5.13
N LEU A 152 -10.10 -10.72 4.96
CA LEU A 152 -10.73 -11.52 6.01
C LEU A 152 -9.88 -12.74 6.40
N LYS A 153 -9.21 -13.36 5.42
CA LYS A 153 -8.27 -14.47 5.67
C LYS A 153 -7.01 -13.98 6.37
N HIS A 154 -6.45 -12.87 5.90
CA HIS A 154 -5.25 -12.26 6.49
C HIS A 154 -5.47 -11.90 7.96
N LEU A 155 -6.59 -11.28 8.30
CA LEU A 155 -6.95 -10.94 9.68
C LEU A 155 -7.19 -12.19 10.54
N ALA A 156 -7.75 -13.27 9.98
CA ALA A 156 -7.93 -14.53 10.70
C ALA A 156 -6.60 -15.19 11.11
N THR A 157 -5.46 -14.82 10.50
CA THR A 157 -4.14 -15.28 10.94
C THR A 157 -3.77 -14.77 12.34
N ARG A 158 -4.38 -13.67 12.82
CA ARG A 158 -4.03 -12.98 14.07
C ARG A 158 -2.56 -12.50 14.10
N CYS A 159 -1.96 -12.26 12.94
CA CYS A 159 -0.57 -11.82 12.78
C CYS A 159 -0.47 -10.31 12.53
N ASP A 160 -1.25 -9.53 13.27
CA ASP A 160 -1.47 -8.11 13.05
C ASP A 160 -0.15 -7.32 13.09
N GLU A 161 0.76 -7.68 14.00
CA GLU A 161 2.08 -7.06 14.11
C GLU A 161 2.93 -7.25 12.84
N LEU A 162 2.87 -8.44 12.20
CA LEU A 162 3.58 -8.71 10.95
C LEU A 162 2.94 -7.98 9.77
N ILE A 163 1.61 -7.87 9.75
CA ILE A 163 0.89 -7.07 8.75
C ILE A 163 1.32 -5.60 8.87
N ILE A 164 1.23 -5.02 10.07
CA ILE A 164 1.62 -3.64 10.34
C ILE A 164 3.08 -3.39 9.95
N MET A 165 3.99 -4.29 10.34
CA MET A 165 5.40 -4.19 9.98
C MET A 165 5.63 -4.17 8.47
N TYR A 166 4.94 -5.04 7.72
CA TYR A 166 5.08 -5.10 6.26
C TYR A 166 4.55 -3.83 5.59
N TRP A 167 3.40 -3.30 6.03
CA TRP A 167 2.84 -2.06 5.49
C TRP A 167 3.72 -0.84 5.79
N HIS A 168 4.30 -0.76 6.99
CA HIS A 168 5.34 0.22 7.31
C HIS A 168 6.58 0.06 6.43
N HIS A 169 6.99 -1.17 6.11
CA HIS A 169 8.12 -1.42 5.22
C HIS A 169 7.83 -0.94 3.80
N ILE A 170 6.62 -1.18 3.25
CA ILE A 170 6.19 -0.61 1.98
C ILE A 170 6.31 0.90 2.01
N HIS A 171 5.73 1.55 3.03
CA HIS A 171 5.77 3.00 3.16
C HIS A 171 7.22 3.51 3.20
N LYS A 172 8.06 2.92 4.05
CA LYS A 172 9.47 3.31 4.20
C LYS A 172 10.23 3.26 2.89
N ILE A 173 10.13 2.15 2.15
CA ILE A 173 10.89 1.98 0.90
C ILE A 173 10.41 2.95 -0.17
N TRP A 174 9.11 3.07 -0.41
CA TRP A 174 8.60 3.98 -1.44
C TRP A 174 8.80 5.45 -1.06
N ASN A 175 8.69 5.81 0.21
CA ASN A 175 9.01 7.15 0.69
C ASN A 175 10.50 7.47 0.48
N THR A 176 11.40 6.50 0.73
CA THR A 176 12.85 6.67 0.49
C THR A 176 13.15 6.82 -0.99
N ILE A 177 12.59 5.96 -1.84
CA ILE A 177 12.71 6.02 -3.30
C ILE A 177 12.31 7.40 -3.83
N LEU A 178 11.22 7.96 -3.32
CA LEU A 178 10.71 9.29 -3.72
C LEU A 178 11.33 10.45 -2.93
N GLY A 179 12.33 10.20 -2.08
CA GLY A 179 13.04 11.24 -1.32
C GLY A 179 12.18 11.99 -0.30
N GLY A 180 11.11 11.36 0.21
CA GLY A 180 10.18 11.98 1.17
C GLY A 180 9.28 13.07 0.57
N ARG A 181 9.27 13.23 -0.75
CA ARG A 181 8.56 14.31 -1.45
C ARG A 181 7.09 13.96 -1.66
N GLU A 182 6.19 14.61 -0.91
CA GLU A 182 4.74 14.43 -1.01
C GLU A 182 4.19 14.66 -2.41
N ASP A 183 4.73 15.66 -3.11
CA ASP A 183 4.35 16.02 -4.47
C ASP A 183 4.63 14.92 -5.51
N LEU A 184 5.57 14.01 -5.22
CA LEU A 184 5.92 12.91 -6.11
C LEU A 184 5.09 11.64 -5.85
N LYS A 185 4.53 11.48 -4.64
CA LYS A 185 3.81 10.25 -4.25
C LYS A 185 2.59 9.97 -5.13
N GLN A 186 1.84 11.01 -5.48
CA GLN A 186 0.67 10.90 -6.36
C GLN A 186 1.02 10.69 -7.83
N LEU A 187 2.28 10.94 -8.22
CA LEU A 187 2.78 10.71 -9.59
C LEU A 187 3.27 9.27 -9.79
N LEU A 188 3.34 8.48 -8.72
CA LEU A 188 3.67 7.06 -8.81
C LEU A 188 2.54 6.31 -9.51
N ASP A 189 2.86 5.67 -10.63
CA ASP A 189 1.93 4.85 -11.40
C ASP A 189 2.14 3.34 -11.17
N VAL A 190 1.10 2.57 -11.49
CA VAL A 190 1.09 1.10 -11.33
C VAL A 190 2.13 0.40 -12.20
N THR A 191 2.47 0.95 -13.38
CA THR A 191 3.47 0.33 -14.27
C THR A 191 4.86 0.41 -13.65
N THR A 192 5.18 1.57 -13.05
CA THR A 192 6.39 1.77 -12.27
C THR A 192 6.46 0.79 -11.10
N VAL A 193 5.38 0.63 -10.32
CA VAL A 193 5.33 -0.31 -9.19
C VAL A 193 5.56 -1.75 -9.66
N ARG A 194 4.83 -2.22 -10.68
CA ARG A 194 4.96 -3.58 -11.21
C ARG A 194 6.36 -3.89 -11.75
N LYS A 195 7.01 -2.91 -12.36
CA LYS A 195 8.39 -3.05 -12.85
C LYS A 195 9.42 -3.10 -11.73
N LEU A 196 9.16 -2.50 -10.57
CA LEU A 196 10.11 -2.43 -9.47
C LEU A 196 9.88 -3.47 -8.37
N GLN A 197 8.63 -3.86 -8.13
CA GLN A 197 8.32 -4.81 -7.06
C GLN A 197 9.08 -6.12 -7.26
N CYS A 198 9.47 -6.74 -6.15
CA CYS A 198 10.24 -7.97 -6.12
C CYS A 198 11.68 -7.88 -6.67
N ARG A 199 12.17 -6.69 -7.06
CA ARG A 199 13.58 -6.49 -7.43
C ARG A 199 14.45 -6.15 -6.22
N ALA A 200 15.71 -6.56 -6.26
CA ALA A 200 16.68 -6.29 -5.19
C ALA A 200 17.93 -5.58 -5.74
N PRO A 201 17.87 -4.28 -6.08
CA PRO A 201 18.95 -3.58 -6.77
C PRO A 201 20.28 -3.52 -6.00
N GLY A 202 20.23 -3.55 -4.66
CA GLY A 202 21.44 -3.61 -3.82
C GLY A 202 22.17 -4.96 -3.88
N ALA A 203 21.48 -6.05 -4.22
CA ALA A 203 22.03 -7.40 -4.24
C ALA A 203 22.16 -8.00 -5.65
N SER A 204 21.31 -7.60 -6.60
CA SER A 204 21.22 -8.17 -7.94
C SER A 204 21.74 -7.20 -9.00
N LYS A 205 22.87 -7.56 -9.64
CA LYS A 205 23.43 -6.79 -10.77
C LYS A 205 22.46 -6.72 -11.95
N ALA A 206 21.68 -7.76 -12.19
CA ALA A 206 20.69 -7.81 -13.27
C ALA A 206 19.55 -6.81 -13.02
N ASP A 207 18.98 -6.81 -11.81
CA ASP A 207 17.94 -5.83 -11.45
C ASP A 207 18.47 -4.40 -11.52
N ARG A 208 19.69 -4.19 -11.04
CA ARG A 208 20.33 -2.87 -11.08
C ARG A 208 20.47 -2.33 -12.50
N THR A 209 20.89 -3.18 -13.44
CA THR A 209 21.04 -2.82 -14.86
C THR A 209 19.68 -2.54 -15.50
N GLU A 210 18.69 -3.40 -15.23
CA GLU A 210 17.35 -3.24 -15.78
C GLU A 210 16.64 -1.97 -15.28
N ILE A 211 16.83 -1.62 -14.00
CA ILE A 211 16.33 -0.38 -13.42
C ILE A 211 17.00 0.83 -14.08
N LYS A 212 18.33 0.82 -14.24
CA LYS A 212 19.05 1.91 -14.93
C LYS A 212 18.52 2.11 -16.35
N ARG A 213 18.37 1.02 -17.10
CA ARG A 213 17.82 1.02 -18.47
C ARG A 213 16.41 1.62 -18.49
N SER A 214 15.54 1.17 -17.60
CA SER A 214 14.14 1.63 -17.53
C SER A 214 13.98 3.07 -17.00
N MET A 215 14.96 3.59 -16.26
CA MET A 215 15.02 5.00 -15.88
C MET A 215 15.42 5.89 -17.07
N LEU A 216 16.40 5.42 -17.87
CA LEU A 216 16.91 6.11 -19.05
C LEU A 216 15.88 6.19 -20.18
N ASP A 217 15.17 5.09 -20.46
CA ASP A 217 14.13 5.04 -21.50
C ASP A 217 12.82 5.74 -21.10
N GLY A 218 12.74 6.25 -19.87
CA GLY A 218 11.57 6.98 -19.36
C GLY A 218 10.39 6.09 -18.96
N SER A 219 10.55 4.77 -18.99
CA SER A 219 9.46 3.83 -18.70
C SER A 219 9.22 3.59 -17.21
N LEU A 220 10.17 3.98 -16.33
CA LEU A 220 9.96 4.14 -14.89
C LEU A 220 9.72 5.62 -14.53
N PHE A 221 8.82 5.84 -13.59
CA PHE A 221 8.40 7.15 -13.08
C PHE A 221 8.04 8.11 -14.21
N ARG A 222 7.29 7.65 -15.21
CA ARG A 222 7.00 8.42 -16.44
C ARG A 222 6.30 9.76 -16.18
N HIS A 223 5.63 9.88 -15.03
CA HIS A 223 4.98 11.11 -14.61
C HIS A 223 5.89 12.06 -13.84
N VAL A 224 7.18 11.75 -13.65
CA VAL A 224 8.18 12.68 -13.12
C VAL A 224 9.03 13.20 -14.28
N THR A 225 8.88 14.48 -14.63
CA THR A 225 9.63 15.12 -15.75
C THR A 225 10.87 15.86 -15.33
N SER A 226 10.92 16.36 -14.10
CA SER A 226 12.05 17.13 -13.58
C SER A 226 13.33 16.28 -13.61
N PRO A 227 14.37 16.67 -14.37
CA PRO A 227 15.59 15.87 -14.48
C PRO A 227 16.29 15.65 -13.13
N SER A 228 16.26 16.66 -12.24
CA SER A 228 16.83 16.55 -10.90
C SER A 228 16.05 15.56 -10.02
N ASP A 229 14.72 15.60 -10.05
CA ASP A 229 13.91 14.65 -9.29
C ASP A 229 14.05 13.23 -9.85
N ARG A 230 14.13 13.08 -11.18
CA ARG A 230 14.40 11.78 -11.82
C ARG A 230 15.76 11.21 -11.42
N GLU A 231 16.81 12.03 -11.39
CA GLU A 231 18.15 11.60 -10.99
C GLU A 231 18.21 11.24 -9.50
N MET A 232 17.53 12.01 -8.64
CA MET A 232 17.36 11.67 -7.23
C MET A 232 16.68 10.30 -7.07
N ILE A 233 15.53 10.10 -7.70
CA ILE A 233 14.80 8.81 -7.66
C ILE A 233 15.69 7.68 -8.16
N ARG A 234 16.45 7.90 -9.25
CA ARG A 234 17.36 6.91 -9.83
C ARG A 234 18.40 6.46 -8.80
N ARG A 235 19.07 7.40 -8.12
CA ARG A 235 20.03 7.07 -7.07
C ARG A 235 19.36 6.31 -5.93
N ASN A 236 18.26 6.83 -5.40
CA ASN A 236 17.58 6.26 -4.25
C ASN A 236 17.09 4.82 -4.51
N VAL A 237 16.48 4.55 -5.67
CA VAL A 237 16.08 3.18 -6.05
C VAL A 237 17.27 2.23 -6.07
N LEU A 238 18.41 2.68 -6.63
CA LEU A 238 19.60 1.84 -6.78
C LEU A 238 20.35 1.59 -5.46
N GLU A 239 20.02 2.34 -4.40
CA GLU A 239 20.55 2.20 -3.05
C GLU A 239 19.68 1.31 -2.15
N VAL A 240 18.49 0.89 -2.62
CA VAL A 240 17.63 -0.02 -1.86
C VAL A 240 18.34 -1.36 -1.67
N THR A 241 18.60 -1.71 -0.40
CA THR A 241 19.33 -2.91 0.01
C THR A 241 18.44 -4.13 0.24
N THR A 242 17.12 -3.94 0.25
CA THR A 242 16.13 -5.01 0.38
C THR A 242 15.46 -5.31 -0.96
N ILE A 243 14.61 -6.33 -0.98
CA ILE A 243 13.62 -6.47 -2.05
C ILE A 243 12.68 -5.26 -1.98
N ILE A 244 12.35 -4.65 -3.13
CA ILE A 244 11.38 -3.57 -3.20
C ILE A 244 9.97 -4.15 -2.97
N PRO A 245 9.29 -3.79 -1.87
CA PRO A 245 7.98 -4.33 -1.54
C PRO A 245 6.86 -3.56 -2.28
N SER A 246 5.70 -4.18 -2.42
CA SER A 246 4.44 -3.59 -2.88
C SER A 246 3.26 -4.21 -2.14
N ILE A 247 2.06 -3.62 -2.28
CA ILE A 247 0.83 -4.21 -1.74
C ILE A 247 0.59 -5.61 -2.33
N GLU A 248 0.89 -5.82 -3.62
CA GLU A 248 0.79 -7.13 -4.25
C GLU A 248 1.76 -8.14 -3.61
N SER A 249 3.03 -7.75 -3.42
CA SER A 249 4.00 -8.63 -2.74
C SER A 249 3.60 -8.95 -1.30
N PHE A 250 2.89 -8.05 -0.61
CA PHE A 250 2.35 -8.32 0.72
C PHE A 250 1.39 -9.49 0.69
N HIS A 251 0.45 -9.54 -0.27
CA HIS A 251 -0.47 -10.65 -0.41
C HIS A 251 0.27 -11.98 -0.67
N ASN A 252 1.30 -11.96 -1.52
CA ASN A 252 2.12 -13.14 -1.79
C ASN A 252 2.86 -13.63 -0.53
N ASN A 253 3.41 -12.71 0.28
CA ASN A 253 4.07 -13.06 1.54
C ASN A 253 3.07 -13.58 2.58
N MET A 254 1.85 -13.06 2.61
CA MET A 254 0.81 -13.54 3.53
C MET A 254 0.42 -15.00 3.33
N ILE A 255 0.63 -15.57 2.13
CA ILE A 255 0.45 -17.02 1.89
C ILE A 255 1.38 -17.81 2.83
N TYR A 256 2.66 -17.43 2.89
CA TYR A 256 3.66 -18.07 3.75
C TYR A 256 3.42 -17.74 5.24
N ILE A 257 3.14 -16.49 5.58
CA ILE A 257 2.84 -16.09 6.97
C ILE A 257 1.66 -16.88 7.52
N SER A 258 0.63 -17.15 6.71
CA SER A 258 -0.53 -17.94 7.14
C SER A 258 -0.13 -19.37 7.52
N ILE A 259 0.82 -19.98 6.79
CA ILE A 259 1.35 -21.32 7.10
C ILE A 259 2.12 -21.28 8.42
N GLY A 260 3.04 -20.31 8.58
CA GLY A 260 3.79 -20.14 9.83
C GLY A 260 2.88 -19.93 11.03
N ALA A 261 1.85 -19.10 10.89
CA ALA A 261 0.85 -18.86 11.94
C ALA A 261 0.09 -20.14 12.31
N LYS A 262 -0.29 -20.97 11.34
CA LYS A 262 -0.97 -22.25 11.57
C LYS A 262 -0.06 -23.24 12.33
N ILE A 263 1.21 -23.33 11.94
CA ILE A 263 2.20 -24.17 12.63
C ILE A 263 2.35 -23.73 14.08
N LEU A 264 2.59 -22.44 14.32
CA LEU A 264 2.76 -21.92 15.67
C LEU A 264 1.53 -22.17 16.54
N LYS A 265 0.32 -21.91 16.03
CA LYS A 265 -0.93 -22.20 16.76
C LYS A 265 -1.10 -23.69 17.09
N THR A 266 -0.70 -24.57 16.18
CA THR A 266 -0.85 -26.03 16.35
C THR A 266 0.15 -26.57 17.36
N HIS A 267 1.42 -26.17 17.26
CA HIS A 267 2.50 -26.77 18.05
C HIS A 267 2.72 -26.11 19.42
N LEU A 268 2.49 -24.80 19.55
CA LEU A 268 2.71 -24.11 20.82
C LEU A 268 1.55 -24.29 21.81
N SER A 269 0.51 -25.07 21.46
CA SER A 269 -0.69 -25.28 22.29
C SER A 269 -1.26 -23.96 22.83
N LEU A 270 -1.09 -22.86 22.09
CA LEU A 270 -1.62 -21.55 22.44
C LEU A 270 -3.13 -21.73 22.49
N GLY A 271 -3.68 -21.69 23.70
CA GLY A 271 -5.01 -22.22 24.00
C GLY A 271 -6.01 -21.81 22.94
N LYS A 272 -6.81 -22.78 22.45
CA LYS A 272 -7.96 -22.48 21.59
C LYS A 272 -8.83 -21.49 22.35
N THR A 273 -8.76 -20.21 22.04
CA THR A 273 -9.76 -19.27 22.50
C THR A 273 -11.11 -19.81 22.00
N GLN A 274 -12.21 -19.71 22.75
CA GLN A 274 -13.55 -20.11 22.25
C GLN A 274 -13.91 -19.44 20.90
N LEU A 275 -13.23 -18.32 20.62
CA LEU A 275 -12.93 -17.69 19.34
C LEU A 275 -12.66 -18.62 18.14
N ASP A 276 -11.71 -19.54 18.30
CA ASP A 276 -10.99 -20.26 17.25
C ASP A 276 -11.72 -21.50 16.74
N THR A 277 -12.79 -21.92 17.43
CA THR A 277 -13.57 -23.12 17.10
C THR A 277 -14.69 -22.90 16.09
N GLU A 278 -15.08 -21.66 15.79
CA GLU A 278 -15.96 -21.36 14.66
C GLU A 278 -15.34 -20.32 13.72
N PRO A 279 -15.28 -20.56 12.39
CA PRO A 279 -15.08 -19.47 11.48
C PRO A 279 -16.25 -18.50 11.69
N PRO A 280 -16.03 -17.19 11.96
CA PRO A 280 -17.09 -16.22 12.22
C PRO A 280 -18.08 -16.04 11.04
N TYR A 281 -17.85 -16.77 9.95
CA TYR A 281 -18.54 -16.70 8.68
C TYR A 281 -19.68 -17.72 8.52
N LYS A 282 -19.83 -18.72 9.40
CA LYS A 282 -20.75 -19.82 9.12
C LYS A 282 -22.22 -19.57 9.49
N ASN A 283 -22.56 -18.77 10.52
CA ASN A 283 -23.93 -18.84 11.06
C ASN A 283 -24.67 -17.55 11.43
N ASN A 284 -24.14 -16.32 11.23
CA ASN A 284 -24.89 -15.13 11.66
C ASN A 284 -25.59 -14.38 10.51
N LYS A 285 -26.94 -14.43 10.53
CA LYS A 285 -27.85 -13.69 9.64
C LYS A 285 -27.82 -12.18 9.87
N ASN A 286 -27.23 -11.72 10.98
CA ASN A 286 -26.91 -10.32 11.24
C ASN A 286 -25.41 -10.22 11.56
N PRO A 287 -24.60 -9.50 10.76
CA PRO A 287 -23.21 -9.30 11.12
C PRO A 287 -23.18 -8.44 12.38
N LEU A 288 -22.76 -9.01 13.51
CA LEU A 288 -22.07 -8.22 14.52
C LEU A 288 -21.04 -7.37 13.75
N PHE A 289 -20.99 -6.05 13.99
CA PHE A 289 -20.03 -5.20 13.31
C PHE A 289 -18.65 -5.87 13.47
N PHE A 290 -17.99 -6.18 12.36
CA PHE A 290 -16.77 -6.99 12.35
C PHE A 290 -15.67 -6.40 13.24
N ALA A 291 -15.74 -5.08 13.48
CA ALA A 291 -14.97 -4.33 14.46
C ALA A 291 -15.15 -4.86 15.90
N ASP A 292 -16.39 -5.11 16.34
CA ASP A 292 -16.70 -5.54 17.72
C ASP A 292 -16.17 -6.95 18.04
N VAL A 293 -16.09 -7.82 17.03
CA VAL A 293 -15.59 -9.19 17.16
C VAL A 293 -14.06 -9.23 17.23
N ASN A 294 -13.37 -8.35 16.50
CA ASN A 294 -11.91 -8.29 16.48
C ASN A 294 -11.32 -7.50 17.66
N ILE A 295 -11.99 -6.46 18.16
CA ILE A 295 -11.57 -5.73 19.37
C ILE A 295 -11.40 -6.67 20.58
N ARG A 296 -12.10 -7.83 20.60
CA ARG A 296 -12.05 -8.81 21.69
C ARG A 296 -11.04 -9.95 21.49
N ARG A 297 -10.37 -10.06 20.34
CA ARG A 297 -9.40 -11.15 20.08
C ARG A 297 -7.96 -10.65 20.26
N GLY A 298 -7.16 -11.39 21.03
CA GLY A 298 -5.71 -11.14 21.11
C GLY A 298 -4.98 -11.48 19.80
N THR A 299 -3.76 -11.02 19.63
CA THR A 299 -2.90 -11.39 18.49
C THR A 299 -2.11 -12.66 18.80
N LEU A 300 -1.59 -13.35 17.77
CA LEU A 300 -0.69 -14.48 17.95
C LEU A 300 0.58 -14.07 18.70
N PHE A 301 1.05 -12.84 18.48
CA PHE A 301 2.15 -12.26 19.25
C PHE A 301 1.81 -12.14 20.73
N LYS A 302 0.62 -11.61 21.09
CA LYS A 302 0.18 -11.51 22.49
C LYS A 302 0.08 -12.89 23.16
N ASP A 303 -0.41 -13.90 22.43
CA ASP A 303 -0.46 -15.27 22.93
C ASP A 303 0.96 -15.83 23.20
N CYS A 304 1.91 -15.59 22.28
CA CYS A 304 3.31 -15.98 22.45
C CYS A 304 3.98 -15.21 23.59
N LEU A 305 3.68 -13.91 23.73
CA LEU A 305 4.20 -13.04 24.76
C LEU A 305 3.79 -13.51 26.16
N ALA A 306 2.56 -14.01 26.32
CA ALA A 306 2.11 -14.59 27.59
C ALA A 306 2.94 -15.81 28.01
N CYS A 307 3.56 -16.51 27.07
CA CYS A 307 4.45 -17.65 27.30
C CYS A 307 5.94 -17.28 27.30
N PHE A 308 6.27 -16.00 27.07
CA PHE A 308 7.66 -15.57 26.92
C PHE A 308 8.40 -15.66 28.26
N ASN A 309 9.53 -16.38 28.26
CA ASN A 309 10.39 -16.57 29.41
C ASN A 309 11.85 -16.31 29.01
N ASN A 310 12.57 -15.48 29.78
CA ASN A 310 13.97 -15.13 29.54
C ASN A 310 14.94 -15.71 30.60
N HIS A 311 14.48 -16.64 31.44
CA HIS A 311 15.31 -17.26 32.48
C HIS A 311 16.32 -18.28 31.92
N GLN A 312 16.16 -18.73 30.67
CA GLN A 312 17.09 -19.64 30.01
C GLN A 312 17.99 -18.89 29.03
N ARG A 313 19.19 -19.43 28.78
CA ARG A 313 20.09 -18.89 27.76
C ARG A 313 19.40 -19.01 26.39
N PRO A 314 19.19 -17.90 25.68
CA PRO A 314 18.47 -17.94 24.42
C PRO A 314 19.29 -18.66 23.35
N ILE A 315 18.60 -19.44 22.53
CA ILE A 315 19.16 -20.12 21.36
C ILE A 315 18.42 -19.65 20.11
N PHE A 316 19.15 -19.50 19.02
CA PHE A 316 18.60 -19.22 17.71
C PHE A 316 18.86 -20.38 16.77
N GLN A 317 17.86 -20.69 15.94
CA GLN A 317 18.03 -21.61 14.85
C GLN A 317 18.79 -20.86 13.74
N VAL A 318 19.93 -21.39 13.30
CA VAL A 318 20.74 -20.75 12.24
C VAL A 318 20.54 -21.45 10.91
N THR A 319 20.35 -22.76 10.93
CA THR A 319 20.02 -23.61 9.78
C THR A 319 18.86 -24.54 10.12
N GLU A 320 18.40 -25.40 9.21
CA GLU A 320 17.31 -26.34 9.50
C GLU A 320 17.59 -27.24 10.72
N THR A 321 18.85 -27.54 11.03
CA THR A 321 19.24 -28.48 12.09
C THR A 321 20.11 -27.88 13.18
N GLU A 322 20.70 -26.71 12.96
CA GLU A 322 21.67 -26.12 13.91
C GLU A 322 21.06 -25.01 14.75
N PHE A 323 21.36 -25.06 16.05
CA PHE A 323 21.02 -24.04 17.03
C PHE A 323 22.29 -23.46 17.64
N GLN A 324 22.34 -22.14 17.78
CA GLN A 324 23.47 -21.43 18.38
C GLN A 324 23.01 -20.58 19.57
N PRO A 325 23.78 -20.53 20.67
CA PRO A 325 23.51 -19.61 21.76
C PRO A 325 23.57 -18.16 21.28
N TYR A 326 22.60 -17.36 21.68
CA TYR A 326 22.60 -15.92 21.44
C TYR A 326 23.15 -15.17 22.66
N GLU A 327 24.13 -14.31 22.43
CA GLU A 327 24.78 -13.54 23.51
C GLU A 327 24.16 -12.14 23.71
N GLY A 328 23.26 -11.73 22.82
CA GLY A 328 22.59 -10.44 22.92
C GLY A 328 21.34 -10.47 23.81
N ARG A 329 20.73 -9.29 24.00
CA ARG A 329 19.47 -9.16 24.73
C ARG A 329 18.30 -9.63 23.87
N VAL A 330 17.61 -10.69 24.29
CA VAL A 330 16.37 -11.11 23.63
C VAL A 330 15.23 -10.17 24.00
N SER A 331 14.55 -9.67 22.98
CA SER A 331 13.28 -8.96 23.12
C SER A 331 12.14 -9.87 22.66
N PRO A 332 10.91 -9.71 23.21
CA PRO A 332 9.77 -10.50 22.76
C PRO A 332 9.50 -10.42 21.24
N PRO A 333 9.60 -9.24 20.58
CA PRO A 333 9.46 -9.17 19.12
C PRO A 333 10.50 -10.01 18.37
N LEU A 334 11.76 -10.00 18.81
CA LEU A 334 12.81 -10.80 18.19
C LEU A 334 12.55 -12.31 18.37
N ALA A 335 12.14 -12.73 19.57
CA ALA A 335 11.77 -14.13 19.82
C ALA A 335 10.58 -14.57 18.96
N TYR A 336 9.57 -13.71 18.80
CA TYR A 336 8.43 -13.99 17.93
C TYR A 336 8.80 -14.13 16.46
N LEU A 337 9.66 -13.24 15.95
CA LEU A 337 10.17 -13.33 14.58
C LEU A 337 10.97 -14.62 14.36
N GLU A 338 11.82 -14.99 15.32
CA GLU A 338 12.59 -16.23 15.26
C GLU A 338 11.67 -17.46 15.25
N LEU A 339 10.62 -17.49 16.07
CA LEU A 339 9.62 -18.56 16.03
C LEU A 339 8.97 -18.68 14.65
N PHE A 340 8.65 -17.56 14.01
CA PHE A 340 8.14 -17.55 12.64
C PHE A 340 9.16 -18.09 11.63
N VAL A 341 10.41 -17.66 11.72
CA VAL A 341 11.50 -18.16 10.87
C VAL A 341 11.68 -19.66 11.05
N ALA A 342 11.67 -20.16 12.29
CA ALA A 342 11.81 -21.57 12.60
C ALA A 342 10.62 -22.40 12.08
N ALA A 343 9.39 -21.88 12.24
CA ALA A 343 8.20 -22.49 11.67
C ALA A 343 8.28 -22.57 10.14
N LEU A 344 8.73 -21.49 9.49
CA LEU A 344 8.87 -21.40 8.03
C LEU A 344 10.10 -22.11 7.45
N ARG A 345 11.10 -22.48 8.27
CA ARG A 345 12.20 -23.35 7.81
C ARG A 345 11.81 -24.82 7.84
N ASN A 346 10.98 -25.22 8.79
CA ASN A 346 10.61 -26.61 9.02
C ASN A 346 9.19 -26.96 8.49
N PHE A 347 8.54 -26.07 7.72
CA PHE A 347 7.10 -26.17 7.43
C PHE A 347 6.70 -27.33 6.52
N TYR A 348 7.56 -27.77 5.60
CA TYR A 348 7.22 -28.85 4.65
C TYR A 348 8.43 -29.78 4.45
N PRO A 349 8.28 -31.12 4.63
CA PRO A 349 7.08 -31.86 5.06
C PRO A 349 6.97 -32.05 6.59
N THR A 350 7.86 -31.44 7.39
CA THR A 350 8.04 -31.82 8.80
C THR A 350 6.94 -31.31 9.75
N LEU A 351 6.52 -30.05 9.62
CA LEU A 351 5.54 -29.42 10.53
C LEU A 351 4.15 -29.19 9.91
N SER A 352 4.01 -29.32 8.59
CA SER A 352 2.73 -29.19 7.88
C SER A 352 2.76 -29.95 6.54
N SER A 353 1.59 -30.48 6.14
CA SER A 353 1.37 -31.00 4.79
C SER A 353 0.88 -29.93 3.82
N ASP A 354 0.61 -28.71 4.29
CA ASP A 354 0.19 -27.60 3.44
C ASP A 354 1.35 -27.17 2.52
N SER A 355 1.15 -27.28 1.21
CA SER A 355 1.96 -26.54 0.23
C SER A 355 1.47 -25.09 0.16
N PRO A 356 2.34 -24.09 -0.10
CA PRO A 356 1.87 -22.81 -0.60
C PRO A 356 0.96 -23.12 -1.79
N LEU A 357 -0.29 -22.64 -1.76
CA LEU A 357 -1.21 -22.80 -2.88
C LEU A 357 -0.49 -22.19 -4.09
N ARG A 358 -0.08 -23.05 -5.03
CA ARG A 358 0.30 -22.59 -6.36
C ARG A 358 -1.02 -22.24 -7.04
N ASP A 359 -1.21 -20.97 -7.33
CA ASP A 359 -2.32 -20.52 -8.18
C ASP A 359 -2.30 -21.25 -9.53
#